data_AF-A0A1Y1I8S4-F1
#
_entry.id   AF-A0A1Y1I8S4-F1
#
_cell.length_a   1.000
_cell.length_b   1.000
_cell.length_c   1.000
_cell.angle_alpha   90.00
_cell.angle_beta   90.00
_cell.angle_gamma   90.00
#
_symmetry.space_group_name_H-M   'P 1'
#
loop_
_entity.id
_entity.type
_entity.pdbx_description
1 polymer ?
#
loop_
_entity_poly.entity_id
_entity_poly.type
_entity_poly.pdbx_seq_one_letter_code
_entity_poly.pdbx_strand_id
1 'polypeptide(L)'
;MRIVNVHVQGGLGNRLFQVLFGLAQARRYGAEFRISSASRNPHSALDYFDGLLAQFRPFVKPAGRIDRVIGERPDDVWRRIAYGCPFTAGVESVMYVGYFQSHHHFEDVVDRRRLSDMLGTAAAKARMGEIYPDATSKGLFVHVRRGDYKSPAHSVHDLDLRAYYERALRMAGERLPSGFRLYVVSDDIRHCKDDHVFRAFDDVVFVEGLDEVDTLYLMAACSSSRFLRAGGNGIAVWKDSTSTASARST
;
A
#
# COMPACT_ATOMS: atom_id res chain seq x y z
N MET A 1 3.56 -21.44 -24.23
CA MET A 1 3.71 -19.96 -24.06
C MET A 1 3.74 -19.67 -22.57
N ARG A 2 4.71 -18.90 -22.05
CA ARG A 2 4.83 -18.68 -20.60
C ARG A 2 3.79 -17.69 -20.09
N ILE A 3 3.18 -18.00 -18.94
CA ILE A 3 2.13 -17.19 -18.30
C ILE A 3 2.47 -17.00 -16.82
N VAL A 4 2.38 -15.76 -16.36
CA VAL A 4 2.42 -15.37 -14.95
C VAL A 4 1.03 -14.91 -14.54
N ASN A 5 0.43 -15.65 -13.62
CA ASN A 5 -0.82 -15.28 -12.96
C ASN A 5 -0.50 -14.74 -11.56
N VAL A 6 -1.20 -13.69 -11.15
CA VAL A 6 -1.21 -13.25 -9.75
C VAL A 6 -2.62 -13.31 -9.18
N HIS A 7 -2.74 -13.89 -7.99
CA HIS A 7 -3.97 -13.88 -7.22
C HIS A 7 -4.11 -12.57 -6.46
N VAL A 8 -5.24 -11.86 -6.62
CA VAL A 8 -5.46 -10.58 -5.95
C VAL A 8 -6.53 -10.68 -4.86
N GLN A 9 -6.19 -10.17 -3.68
CA GLN A 9 -7.00 -10.27 -2.47
C GLN A 9 -6.73 -9.12 -1.49
N GLY A 10 -7.66 -8.93 -0.54
CA GLY A 10 -7.60 -7.83 0.42
C GLY A 10 -8.03 -6.49 -0.18
N GLY A 11 -7.64 -5.40 0.50
CA GLY A 11 -7.99 -4.02 0.14
C GLY A 11 -7.05 -3.39 -0.89
N LEU A 12 -7.18 -2.06 -1.07
CA LEU A 12 -6.50 -1.28 -2.10
C LEU A 12 -4.98 -1.49 -2.15
N GLY A 13 -4.31 -1.33 -1.01
CA GLY A 13 -2.85 -1.44 -0.93
C GLY A 13 -2.35 -2.82 -1.35
N ASN A 14 -3.00 -3.89 -0.86
CA ASN A 14 -2.66 -5.27 -1.22
C ASN A 14 -2.75 -5.54 -2.70
N ARG A 15 -3.85 -5.13 -3.33
CA ARG A 15 -4.06 -5.31 -4.76
C ARG A 15 -3.02 -4.55 -5.58
N LEU A 16 -2.65 -3.34 -5.15
CA LEU A 16 -1.60 -2.58 -5.80
C LEU A 16 -0.26 -3.35 -5.79
N PHE A 17 0.19 -3.83 -4.63
CA PHE A 17 1.44 -4.59 -4.51
C PHE A 17 1.40 -5.89 -5.33
N GLN A 18 0.31 -6.65 -5.23
CA GLN A 18 0.12 -7.90 -5.98
C GLN A 18 0.20 -7.68 -7.50
N VAL A 19 -0.52 -6.67 -8.02
CA VAL A 19 -0.53 -6.38 -9.47
C VAL A 19 0.85 -5.94 -9.94
N LEU A 20 1.54 -5.06 -9.21
CA LEU A 20 2.89 -4.61 -9.56
C LEU A 20 3.91 -5.75 -9.49
N PHE A 21 3.80 -6.61 -8.49
CA PHE A 21 4.62 -7.81 -8.35
C PHE A 21 4.45 -8.76 -9.54
N GLY A 22 3.21 -9.12 -9.87
CA GLY A 22 2.90 -10.01 -10.99
C GLY A 22 3.37 -9.45 -12.33
N LEU A 23 3.17 -8.14 -12.55
CA LEU A 23 3.66 -7.44 -13.74
C LEU A 23 5.20 -7.50 -13.83
N ALA A 24 5.89 -7.28 -12.71
CA ALA A 24 7.35 -7.34 -12.67
C ALA A 24 7.85 -8.75 -13.01
N GLN A 25 7.25 -9.80 -12.43
CA GLN A 25 7.59 -11.18 -12.74
C GLN A 25 7.34 -11.52 -14.22
N ALA A 26 6.21 -11.11 -14.77
CA ALA A 26 5.89 -11.34 -16.18
C ALA A 26 6.93 -10.70 -17.11
N ARG A 27 7.31 -9.45 -16.84
CA ARG A 27 8.33 -8.71 -17.60
C ARG A 27 9.72 -9.34 -17.48
N ARG A 28 10.15 -9.75 -16.27
CA ARG A 28 11.46 -10.39 -16.06
C ARG A 28 11.66 -11.64 -16.92
N TYR A 29 10.59 -12.37 -17.18
CA TYR A 29 10.65 -13.67 -17.87
C TYR A 29 10.03 -13.68 -19.26
N GLY A 30 9.64 -12.51 -19.80
CA GLY A 30 8.99 -12.41 -21.11
C GLY A 30 7.69 -13.23 -21.21
N ALA A 31 6.93 -13.28 -20.11
CA ALA A 31 5.69 -14.06 -20.00
C ALA A 31 4.45 -13.18 -20.17
N GLU A 32 3.32 -13.78 -20.57
CA GLU A 32 2.02 -13.11 -20.52
C GLU A 32 1.65 -12.84 -19.06
N PHE A 33 1.23 -11.60 -18.76
CA PHE A 33 0.73 -11.23 -17.45
C PHE A 33 -0.78 -11.42 -17.35
N ARG A 34 -1.24 -12.08 -16.29
CA ARG A 34 -2.66 -12.24 -15.95
C ARG A 34 -2.92 -11.95 -14.48
N ILE A 35 -4.05 -11.31 -14.22
CA ILE A 35 -4.59 -11.07 -12.89
C ILE A 35 -5.75 -12.06 -12.74
N SER A 36 -5.55 -13.04 -11.86
CA SER A 36 -6.44 -14.19 -11.72
C SER A 36 -7.17 -14.12 -10.40
N SER A 37 -8.51 -14.11 -10.47
CA SER A 37 -9.39 -13.94 -9.31
C SER A 37 -9.19 -12.59 -8.63
N ALA A 38 -10.03 -11.63 -9.02
CA ALA A 38 -10.36 -10.50 -8.16
C ALA A 38 -11.41 -10.99 -7.17
N SER A 39 -10.96 -11.56 -6.04
CA SER A 39 -11.86 -11.80 -4.91
C SER A 39 -12.68 -10.53 -4.62
N ARG A 40 -13.93 -10.65 -4.16
CA ARG A 40 -14.69 -9.46 -3.74
C ARG A 40 -13.87 -8.72 -2.69
N ASN A 41 -13.78 -7.40 -2.83
CA ASN A 41 -13.07 -6.58 -1.88
C ASN A 41 -13.78 -6.66 -0.52
N PRO A 42 -13.15 -7.24 0.52
CA PRO A 42 -13.81 -7.41 1.81
C PRO A 42 -13.92 -6.08 2.58
N HIS A 43 -13.20 -5.04 2.13
CA HIS A 43 -13.11 -3.75 2.83
C HIS A 43 -13.86 -2.61 2.13
N SER A 44 -14.39 -2.83 0.92
CA SER A 44 -15.09 -1.78 0.17
C SER A 44 -15.92 -2.37 -0.97
N ALA A 45 -16.96 -1.64 -1.37
CA ALA A 45 -17.79 -1.97 -2.54
C ALA A 45 -17.14 -1.54 -3.87
N LEU A 46 -16.04 -0.78 -3.83
CA LEU A 46 -15.35 -0.28 -5.02
C LEU A 46 -14.61 -1.39 -5.75
N ASP A 47 -14.79 -1.44 -7.07
CA ASP A 47 -13.88 -2.15 -7.97
C ASP A 47 -12.76 -1.23 -8.42
N TYR A 48 -11.56 -1.46 -7.88
CA TYR A 48 -10.40 -0.64 -8.23
C TYR A 48 -10.00 -0.78 -9.70
N PHE A 49 -10.40 -1.83 -10.40
CA PHE A 49 -10.15 -1.99 -11.84
C PHE A 49 -11.08 -1.15 -12.72
N ASP A 50 -12.07 -0.47 -12.14
CA ASP A 50 -12.86 0.56 -12.85
C ASP A 50 -12.31 1.98 -12.59
N GLY A 51 -11.36 2.13 -11.65
CA GLY A 51 -10.74 3.40 -11.26
C GLY A 51 -9.21 3.35 -11.24
N LEU A 52 -8.60 3.39 -10.05
CA LEU A 52 -7.14 3.48 -9.84
C LEU A 52 -6.33 2.45 -10.66
N LEU A 53 -6.85 1.24 -10.82
CA LEU A 53 -6.22 0.13 -11.52
C LEU A 53 -6.81 -0.12 -12.92
N ALA A 54 -7.52 0.84 -13.51
CA ALA A 54 -8.23 0.66 -14.79
C ALA A 54 -7.33 0.21 -15.94
N GLN A 55 -6.11 0.73 -16.02
CA GLN A 55 -5.13 0.29 -17.02
C GLN A 55 -4.74 -1.20 -16.91
N PHE A 56 -5.00 -1.83 -15.75
CA PHE A 56 -4.73 -3.24 -15.54
C PHE A 56 -5.91 -4.14 -15.86
N ARG A 57 -7.10 -3.57 -16.11
CA ARG A 57 -8.32 -4.31 -16.45
C ARG A 57 -8.14 -5.28 -17.63
N PRO A 58 -7.39 -4.96 -18.70
CA PRO A 58 -7.12 -5.91 -19.79
C PRO A 58 -6.35 -7.18 -19.38
N PHE A 59 -5.65 -7.16 -18.23
CA PHE A 59 -4.95 -8.33 -17.71
C PHE A 59 -5.83 -9.20 -16.79
N VAL A 60 -7.02 -8.73 -16.41
CA VAL A 60 -7.98 -9.51 -15.61
C VAL A 60 -8.58 -10.60 -16.49
N LYS A 61 -8.11 -11.84 -16.30
CA LYS A 61 -8.50 -12.99 -17.10
C LYS A 61 -8.60 -14.24 -16.22
N PRO A 62 -9.43 -15.23 -16.59
CA PRO A 62 -9.37 -16.55 -15.96
C PRO A 62 -7.95 -17.11 -16.00
N ALA A 63 -7.51 -17.74 -14.91
CA ALA A 63 -6.15 -18.28 -14.78
C ALA A 63 -5.81 -19.31 -15.87
N GLY A 64 -6.81 -20.09 -16.31
CA GLY A 64 -6.59 -21.26 -17.15
C GLY A 64 -5.87 -22.38 -16.38
N ARG A 65 -5.06 -23.16 -17.08
CA ARG A 65 -4.21 -24.20 -16.46
C ARG A 65 -3.07 -23.55 -15.67
N ILE A 66 -2.85 -24.02 -14.44
CA ILE A 66 -1.74 -23.62 -13.56
C ILE A 66 -0.85 -24.84 -13.35
N ASP A 67 0.42 -24.76 -13.76
CA ASP A 67 1.40 -25.84 -13.58
C ASP A 67 2.11 -25.74 -12.23
N ARG A 68 2.20 -24.54 -11.65
CA ARG A 68 2.90 -24.29 -10.38
C ARG A 68 2.26 -23.14 -9.60
N VAL A 69 2.12 -23.30 -8.30
CA VAL A 69 1.70 -22.25 -7.36
C VAL A 69 2.90 -21.86 -6.49
N ILE A 70 3.13 -20.56 -6.33
CA ILE A 70 4.19 -20.00 -5.49
C ILE A 70 3.54 -19.07 -4.47
N GLY A 71 3.63 -19.44 -3.19
CA GLY A 71 3.16 -18.65 -2.07
C GLY A 71 4.23 -17.68 -1.56
N GLU A 72 3.85 -16.46 -1.18
CA GLU A 72 4.67 -15.62 -0.29
C GLU A 72 4.82 -16.32 1.05
N ARG A 73 6.03 -16.42 1.58
CA ARG A 73 6.24 -17.04 2.88
C ARG A 73 6.11 -16.00 3.99
N PRO A 74 5.57 -16.40 5.16
CA PRO A 74 5.89 -15.84 6.47
C PRO A 74 7.10 -14.91 6.62
N ASP A 75 8.30 -15.42 6.34
CA ASP A 75 9.56 -14.71 6.58
C ASP A 75 9.93 -13.74 5.45
N ASP A 76 9.15 -13.74 4.37
CA ASP A 76 9.46 -13.00 3.15
C ASP A 76 9.02 -11.53 3.21
N VAL A 77 8.11 -11.23 4.14
CA VAL A 77 7.50 -9.92 4.28
C VAL A 77 8.57 -8.86 4.62
N TRP A 78 8.57 -7.75 3.87
CA TRP A 78 9.50 -6.61 4.02
C TRP A 78 10.97 -6.86 3.66
N ARG A 79 11.33 -8.07 3.18
CA ARG A 79 12.69 -8.37 2.74
C ARG A 79 12.86 -8.19 1.23
N ARG A 80 14.09 -7.93 0.82
CA ARG A 80 14.47 -8.02 -0.59
C ARG A 80 14.66 -9.49 -0.93
N ILE A 81 13.66 -10.09 -1.58
CA ILE A 81 13.68 -11.49 -1.96
C ILE A 81 13.64 -11.64 -3.47
N ALA A 82 14.54 -12.48 -3.97
CA ALA A 82 14.53 -12.96 -5.34
C ALA A 82 13.79 -14.30 -5.38
N TYR A 83 12.58 -14.31 -5.93
CA TYR A 83 11.77 -15.53 -6.08
C TYR A 83 12.33 -16.55 -7.10
N GLY A 84 13.46 -16.26 -7.74
CA GLY A 84 14.06 -17.10 -8.78
C GLY A 84 13.20 -17.23 -10.03
N CYS A 85 13.73 -17.91 -11.05
CA CYS A 85 12.96 -18.23 -12.26
C CYS A 85 11.98 -19.36 -11.97
N PRO A 86 10.66 -19.15 -12.12
CA PRO A 86 9.68 -20.18 -11.79
C PRO A 86 9.47 -21.19 -12.94
N PHE A 87 10.01 -20.91 -14.13
CA PHE A 87 9.80 -21.71 -15.34
C PHE A 87 10.89 -22.78 -15.50
N THR A 88 10.58 -24.01 -15.12
CA THR A 88 11.41 -25.21 -15.35
C THR A 88 10.81 -26.07 -16.46
N ALA A 89 11.46 -27.18 -16.82
CA ALA A 89 10.89 -28.14 -17.77
C ALA A 89 9.46 -28.55 -17.38
N GLY A 90 8.52 -28.45 -18.33
CA GLY A 90 7.10 -28.76 -18.11
C GLY A 90 6.27 -27.70 -17.37
N VAL A 91 6.85 -26.55 -16.99
CA VAL A 91 6.14 -25.46 -16.32
C VAL A 91 6.01 -24.28 -17.27
N GLU A 92 4.80 -24.04 -17.78
CA GLU A 92 4.49 -22.89 -18.63
C GLU A 92 3.62 -21.85 -17.95
N SER A 93 2.82 -22.23 -16.94
CA SER A 93 1.90 -21.33 -16.25
C SER A 93 2.11 -21.38 -14.74
N VAL A 94 2.35 -20.21 -14.14
CA VAL A 94 2.64 -20.06 -12.71
C VAL A 94 1.58 -19.15 -12.07
N MET A 95 1.16 -19.48 -10.85
CA MET A 95 0.30 -18.64 -10.01
C MET A 95 1.08 -18.15 -8.79
N TYR A 96 1.11 -16.84 -8.56
CA TYR A 96 1.61 -16.26 -7.34
C TYR A 96 0.46 -15.93 -6.37
N VAL A 97 0.61 -16.34 -5.11
CA VAL A 97 -0.38 -16.12 -4.03
C VAL A 97 0.32 -15.50 -2.83
N GLY A 98 -0.09 -14.31 -2.43
CA GLY A 98 0.59 -13.55 -1.38
C GLY A 98 0.22 -12.08 -1.47
N TYR A 99 0.74 -11.25 -0.57
CA TYR A 99 0.55 -9.80 -0.60
C TYR A 99 1.73 -9.07 -1.24
N PHE A 100 2.95 -9.62 -1.15
CA PHE A 100 4.15 -9.12 -1.83
C PHE A 100 4.41 -7.63 -1.53
N GLN A 101 4.24 -7.22 -0.27
CA GLN A 101 4.17 -5.81 0.16
C GLN A 101 5.50 -5.05 0.16
N SER A 102 6.56 -5.67 -0.35
CA SER A 102 7.89 -5.07 -0.48
C SER A 102 8.08 -4.47 -1.87
N HIS A 103 8.35 -3.17 -1.93
CA HIS A 103 8.63 -2.47 -3.20
C HIS A 103 9.87 -3.03 -3.93
N HIS A 104 10.78 -3.67 -3.20
CA HIS A 104 11.95 -4.34 -3.77
C HIS A 104 11.60 -5.44 -4.76
N HIS A 105 10.36 -5.97 -4.74
CA HIS A 105 9.98 -6.99 -5.71
C HIS A 105 9.70 -6.47 -7.11
N PHE A 106 9.57 -5.15 -7.33
CA PHE A 106 9.24 -4.59 -8.64
C PHE A 106 10.03 -3.34 -9.02
N GLU A 107 10.83 -2.76 -8.13
CA GLU A 107 11.54 -1.49 -8.37
C GLU A 107 12.57 -1.49 -9.51
N ASP A 108 13.12 -2.65 -9.86
CA ASP A 108 14.05 -2.88 -10.98
C ASP A 108 13.35 -2.85 -12.35
N VAL A 109 12.03 -3.07 -12.39
CA VAL A 109 11.25 -3.20 -13.63
C VAL A 109 10.20 -2.09 -13.78
N VAL A 110 9.66 -1.61 -12.67
CA VAL A 110 8.62 -0.59 -12.63
C VAL A 110 9.26 0.75 -12.25
N ASP A 111 9.50 1.60 -13.25
CA ASP A 111 9.95 2.97 -13.01
C ASP A 111 8.91 3.72 -12.16
N ARG A 112 9.35 4.24 -11.02
CA ARG A 112 8.51 5.02 -10.09
C ARG A 112 7.85 6.23 -10.75
N ARG A 113 8.48 6.84 -11.75
CA ARG A 113 7.88 7.95 -12.50
C ARG A 113 6.66 7.47 -13.27
N ARG A 114 6.78 6.31 -13.91
CA ARG A 114 5.67 5.66 -14.62
C ARG A 114 4.61 5.15 -13.66
N LEU A 115 4.95 4.78 -12.43
CA LEU A 115 3.95 4.37 -11.43
C LEU A 115 2.92 5.48 -11.16
N SER A 116 3.35 6.74 -11.12
CA SER A 116 2.45 7.90 -10.95
C SER A 116 1.45 7.99 -12.10
N ASP A 117 1.93 7.83 -13.34
CA ASP A 117 1.11 7.89 -14.55
C ASP A 117 0.16 6.68 -14.64
N MET A 118 0.70 5.51 -14.35
CA MET A 118 0.00 4.22 -14.30
C MET A 118 -1.20 4.25 -13.35
N LEU A 119 -1.07 4.96 -12.23
CA LEU A 119 -2.12 5.07 -11.23
C LEU A 119 -3.00 6.32 -11.41
N GLY A 120 -2.91 7.03 -12.54
CA GLY A 120 -3.75 8.21 -12.81
C GLY A 120 -3.57 9.35 -11.80
N THR A 121 -2.44 9.39 -11.10
CA THR A 121 -2.27 10.27 -9.93
C THR A 121 -2.25 11.75 -10.28
N ALA A 122 -1.97 12.15 -11.53
CA ALA A 122 -1.92 13.56 -11.91
C ALA A 122 -3.30 14.25 -11.81
N ALA A 123 -4.33 13.68 -12.44
CA ALA A 123 -5.69 14.22 -12.38
C ALA A 123 -6.25 14.16 -10.95
N ALA A 124 -5.96 13.07 -10.25
CA ALA A 124 -6.38 12.92 -8.87
C ALA A 124 -5.69 13.90 -7.92
N LYS A 125 -4.40 14.19 -8.12
CA LYS A 125 -3.67 15.23 -7.37
C LYS A 125 -4.22 16.62 -7.62
N ALA A 126 -4.62 16.93 -8.85
CA ALA A 126 -5.25 18.21 -9.17
C ALA A 126 -6.56 18.38 -8.38
N ARG A 127 -7.46 17.39 -8.45
CA ARG A 127 -8.72 17.39 -7.68
C ARG A 127 -8.46 17.47 -6.17
N MET A 128 -7.51 16.69 -5.64
CA MET A 128 -7.17 16.77 -4.22
C MET A 128 -6.55 18.12 -3.83
N GLY A 129 -5.85 18.79 -4.74
CA GLY A 129 -5.37 20.16 -4.55
C GLY A 129 -6.49 21.20 -4.57
N GLU A 130 -7.59 20.96 -5.28
CA GLU A 130 -8.76 21.84 -5.20
C GLU A 130 -9.50 21.70 -3.86
N ILE A 131 -9.67 20.46 -3.38
CA ILE A 131 -10.34 20.17 -2.10
C ILE A 131 -9.45 20.53 -0.91
N TYR A 132 -8.14 20.27 -1.02
CA TYR A 132 -7.14 20.53 -0.01
C TYR A 132 -5.94 21.31 -0.59
N PRO A 133 -6.08 22.64 -0.81
CA PRO A 133 -5.05 23.47 -1.44
C PRO A 133 -3.67 23.37 -0.81
N ASP A 134 -3.64 23.33 0.53
CA ASP A 134 -2.41 23.25 1.30
C ASP A 134 -1.73 21.89 1.23
N ALA A 135 -2.40 20.83 0.75
CA ALA A 135 -1.80 19.50 0.65
C ALA A 135 -0.55 19.55 -0.24
N THR A 136 -0.69 20.14 -1.43
CA THR A 136 0.39 20.16 -2.44
C THR A 136 1.55 21.08 -2.10
N SER A 137 1.32 22.14 -1.31
CA SER A 137 2.33 23.17 -1.00
C SER A 137 3.03 22.94 0.34
N LYS A 138 2.27 22.57 1.39
CA LYS A 138 2.76 22.48 2.77
C LYS A 138 2.14 21.32 3.56
N GLY A 139 1.51 20.37 2.88
CA GLY A 139 0.83 19.26 3.51
C GLY A 139 1.79 18.18 4.02
N LEU A 140 1.57 17.76 5.26
CA LEU A 140 2.07 16.55 5.88
C LEU A 140 0.89 15.64 6.17
N PHE A 141 0.93 14.36 5.81
CA PHE A 141 -0.13 13.44 6.21
C PHE A 141 0.36 12.43 7.26
N VAL A 142 -0.59 11.93 8.05
CA VAL A 142 -0.45 10.73 8.87
C VAL A 142 -1.67 9.85 8.62
N HIS A 143 -1.42 8.56 8.41
CA HIS A 143 -2.47 7.57 8.27
C HIS A 143 -2.46 6.66 9.51
N VAL A 144 -3.59 6.61 10.21
CA VAL A 144 -3.78 5.82 11.43
C VAL A 144 -4.81 4.73 11.13
N ARG A 145 -4.38 3.47 11.13
CA ARG A 145 -5.26 2.32 10.89
C ARG A 145 -5.51 1.60 12.23
N ARG A 146 -6.74 1.63 12.75
CA ARG A 146 -7.10 1.03 14.05
C ARG A 146 -8.11 -0.11 13.96
N GLY A 147 -8.88 -0.20 12.88
CA GLY A 147 -10.09 -1.04 12.77
C GLY A 147 -9.89 -2.48 13.21
N ASP A 148 -9.24 -3.29 12.37
CA ASP A 148 -9.07 -4.74 12.59
C ASP A 148 -8.26 -5.07 13.88
N TYR A 149 -7.57 -4.07 14.45
CA TYR A 149 -6.75 -4.19 15.66
C TYR A 149 -7.56 -4.13 16.98
N LYS A 150 -8.87 -3.84 16.93
CA LYS A 150 -9.74 -3.85 18.13
C LYS A 150 -10.17 -5.25 18.57
N SER A 151 -9.92 -6.30 17.78
CA SER A 151 -10.30 -7.66 18.14
C SER A 151 -9.24 -8.31 19.05
N PRO A 152 -9.63 -9.13 20.04
CA PRO A 152 -8.68 -9.87 20.90
C PRO A 152 -7.78 -10.85 20.12
N ALA A 153 -8.10 -11.17 18.87
CA ALA A 153 -7.26 -12.03 18.01
C ALA A 153 -6.08 -11.26 17.37
N HIS A 154 -6.17 -9.92 17.30
CA HIS A 154 -5.13 -9.04 16.77
C HIS A 154 -4.46 -8.18 17.86
N SER A 155 -4.91 -8.30 19.12
CA SER A 155 -4.37 -7.60 20.30
C SER A 155 -2.96 -8.07 20.72
N VAL A 156 -2.44 -9.16 20.16
CA VAL A 156 -1.04 -9.59 20.33
C VAL A 156 -0.05 -8.57 19.74
N HIS A 157 -0.56 -7.56 19.03
CA HIS A 157 0.19 -6.52 18.35
C HIS A 157 -0.23 -5.11 18.74
N ASP A 158 -0.68 -4.90 19.98
CA ASP A 158 -0.79 -3.58 20.61
C ASP A 158 0.62 -2.97 20.80
N LEU A 159 1.32 -2.81 19.69
CA LEU A 159 2.41 -1.88 19.56
C LEU A 159 1.75 -0.54 19.84
N ASP A 160 2.03 0.00 21.02
CA ASP A 160 1.68 1.37 21.34
C ASP A 160 2.41 2.29 20.34
N LEU A 161 1.75 2.53 19.21
CA LEU A 161 2.26 3.35 18.12
C LEU A 161 2.25 4.83 18.49
N ARG A 162 1.73 5.20 19.67
CA ARG A 162 1.80 6.57 20.20
C ARG A 162 3.24 7.08 20.22
N ALA A 163 4.16 6.31 20.80
CA ALA A 163 5.58 6.66 20.85
C ALA A 163 6.18 6.80 19.44
N TYR A 164 5.67 6.04 18.47
CA TYR A 164 6.05 6.20 17.07
C TYR A 164 5.51 7.52 16.50
N TYR A 165 4.22 7.81 16.66
CA TYR A 165 3.59 9.02 16.13
C TYR A 165 4.21 10.28 16.74
N GLU A 166 4.39 10.32 18.07
CA GLU A 166 5.04 11.41 18.78
C GLU A 166 6.46 11.67 18.26
N ARG A 167 7.29 10.61 18.18
CA ARG A 167 8.66 10.74 17.67
C ARG A 167 8.66 11.29 16.26
N ALA A 168 7.84 10.71 15.39
CA ALA A 168 7.96 11.00 13.98
C ALA A 168 7.29 12.34 13.60
N LEU A 169 6.29 12.80 14.37
CA LEU A 169 5.72 14.14 14.24
C LEU A 169 6.66 15.21 14.82
N ARG A 170 7.35 14.92 15.94
CA ARG A 170 8.43 15.79 16.45
C ARG A 170 9.52 15.98 15.40
N MET A 171 9.97 14.89 14.79
CA MET A 171 10.96 14.95 13.71
C MET A 171 10.47 15.72 12.49
N ALA A 172 9.17 15.67 12.18
CA ALA A 172 8.59 16.48 11.12
C ALA A 172 8.63 17.97 11.48
N GLY A 173 8.31 18.34 12.72
CA GLY A 173 8.43 19.72 13.23
C GLY A 173 9.86 20.27 13.19
N GLU A 174 10.87 19.42 13.42
CA GLU A 174 12.28 19.80 13.35
C GLU A 174 12.81 19.96 11.91
N ARG A 175 12.23 19.25 10.93
CA ARG A 175 12.81 19.08 9.59
C ARG A 175 12.03 19.77 8.47
N LEU A 176 10.73 20.01 8.68
CA LEU A 176 9.89 20.67 7.70
C LEU A 176 9.93 22.18 7.93
N PRO A 177 9.76 22.99 6.86
CA PRO A 177 9.58 24.43 7.01
C PRO A 177 8.44 24.72 7.99
N SER A 178 8.59 25.80 8.77
CA SER A 178 7.52 26.30 9.64
C SER A 178 6.22 26.51 8.84
N GLY A 179 5.08 26.09 9.40
CA GLY A 179 3.75 26.32 8.81
C GLY A 179 3.19 25.17 7.96
N PHE A 180 3.70 23.94 8.09
CA PHE A 180 3.07 22.76 7.49
C PHE A 180 1.69 22.51 8.10
N ARG A 181 0.79 21.94 7.29
CA ARG A 181 -0.55 21.49 7.71
C ARG A 181 -0.57 19.98 7.84
N LEU A 182 -0.98 19.47 9.00
CA LEU A 182 -1.09 18.04 9.26
C LEU A 182 -2.46 17.51 8.83
N TYR A 183 -2.50 16.61 7.86
CA TYR A 183 -3.66 15.86 7.43
C TYR A 183 -3.72 14.50 8.13
N VAL A 184 -4.67 14.31 9.03
CA VAL A 184 -4.88 13.06 9.75
C VAL A 184 -5.95 12.26 9.04
N VAL A 185 -5.56 11.09 8.53
CA VAL A 185 -6.47 10.14 7.88
C VAL A 185 -6.57 8.88 8.73
N SER A 186 -7.78 8.38 8.94
CA SER A 186 -7.99 7.16 9.74
C SER A 186 -9.31 6.48 9.43
N ASP A 187 -9.35 5.17 9.65
CA ASP A 187 -10.61 4.40 9.74
C ASP A 187 -11.34 4.61 11.07
N ASP A 188 -10.71 5.28 12.04
CA ASP A 188 -11.28 5.72 13.31
C ASP A 188 -10.87 7.17 13.60
N ILE A 189 -11.42 8.09 12.80
CA ILE A 189 -11.08 9.51 12.88
C ILE A 189 -11.50 10.14 14.22
N ARG A 190 -12.56 9.63 14.85
CA ARG A 190 -13.02 10.10 16.17
C ARG A 190 -11.94 9.92 17.22
N HIS A 191 -11.32 8.73 17.26
CA HIS A 191 -10.20 8.50 18.16
C HIS A 191 -9.03 9.46 17.91
N CYS A 192 -8.72 9.74 16.65
CA CYS A 192 -7.62 10.66 16.33
C CYS A 192 -7.92 12.10 16.78
N LYS A 193 -9.19 12.54 16.74
CA LYS A 193 -9.61 13.86 17.27
C LYS A 193 -9.41 13.97 18.78
N ASP A 194 -9.56 12.86 19.50
CA ASP A 194 -9.42 12.81 20.97
C ASP A 194 -7.97 12.60 21.43
N ASP A 195 -7.09 12.07 20.58
CA ASP A 195 -5.70 11.75 20.95
C ASP A 195 -4.84 13.02 21.08
N HIS A 196 -4.12 13.13 22.21
CA HIS A 196 -3.31 14.31 22.54
C HIS A 196 -2.16 14.54 21.56
N VAL A 197 -1.69 13.48 20.88
CA VAL A 197 -0.59 13.56 19.90
C VAL A 197 -0.96 14.48 18.74
N PHE A 198 -2.20 14.43 18.27
CA PHE A 198 -2.66 15.26 17.15
C PHE A 198 -3.13 16.64 17.61
N ARG A 199 -3.68 16.74 18.83
CA ARG A 199 -4.10 18.01 19.42
C ARG A 199 -2.94 18.94 19.78
N ALA A 200 -1.71 18.42 19.83
CA ALA A 200 -0.50 19.22 20.03
C ALA A 200 -0.11 20.07 18.80
N PHE A 201 -0.80 19.93 17.65
CA PHE A 201 -0.54 20.68 16.43
C PHE A 201 -1.55 21.81 16.23
N ASP A 202 -1.06 23.00 15.91
CA ASP A 202 -1.89 24.19 15.68
C ASP A 202 -2.67 24.14 14.35
N ASP A 203 -2.08 23.56 13.30
CA ASP A 203 -2.67 23.48 11.94
C ASP A 203 -2.91 22.01 11.53
N VAL A 204 -4.01 21.44 12.03
CA VAL A 204 -4.42 20.05 11.80
C VAL A 204 -5.77 19.95 11.09
N VAL A 205 -5.87 19.07 10.11
CA VAL A 205 -7.08 18.71 9.37
C VAL A 205 -7.35 17.23 9.54
N PHE A 206 -8.47 16.91 10.19
CA PHE A 206 -8.99 15.55 10.26
C PHE A 206 -9.81 15.26 9.01
N VAL A 207 -9.35 14.32 8.20
CA VAL A 207 -9.92 14.01 6.88
C VAL A 207 -11.11 13.07 7.07
N GLU A 208 -12.29 13.51 6.63
CA GLU A 208 -13.55 12.78 6.72
C GLU A 208 -14.24 12.74 5.36
N GLY A 209 -14.99 11.67 5.09
CA GLY A 209 -15.83 11.56 3.89
C GLY A 209 -15.09 11.19 2.59
N LEU A 210 -13.78 10.99 2.62
CA LEU A 210 -13.05 10.39 1.50
C LEU A 210 -13.12 8.87 1.54
N ASP A 211 -13.28 8.24 0.38
CA ASP A 211 -13.04 6.80 0.26
C ASP A 211 -11.53 6.49 0.29
N GLU A 212 -11.18 5.19 0.26
CA GLU A 212 -9.78 4.77 0.34
C GLU A 212 -8.93 5.16 -0.88
N VAL A 213 -9.54 5.38 -2.05
CA VAL A 213 -8.85 5.80 -3.28
C VAL A 213 -8.54 7.29 -3.20
N ASP A 214 -9.51 8.10 -2.81
CA ASP A 214 -9.35 9.54 -2.60
C ASP A 214 -8.41 9.86 -1.45
N THR A 215 -8.49 9.05 -0.39
CA THR A 215 -7.50 9.06 0.70
C THR A 215 -6.08 8.81 0.18
N LEU A 216 -5.88 7.79 -0.66
CA LEU A 216 -4.57 7.52 -1.25
C LEU A 216 -4.08 8.70 -2.10
N TYR A 217 -4.98 9.33 -2.85
CA TYR A 217 -4.64 10.49 -3.67
C TYR A 217 -4.29 11.72 -2.84
N LEU A 218 -4.99 12.00 -1.75
CA LEU A 218 -4.64 13.07 -0.81
C LEU A 218 -3.24 12.84 -0.21
N MET A 219 -2.97 11.62 0.25
CA MET A 219 -1.65 11.25 0.77
C MET A 219 -0.55 11.43 -0.29
N ALA A 220 -0.82 11.05 -1.54
CA ALA A 220 0.10 11.21 -2.66
C ALA A 220 0.29 12.69 -3.09
N ALA A 221 -0.72 13.53 -2.86
CA ALA A 221 -0.70 14.96 -3.16
C ALA A 221 0.13 15.76 -2.14
N CYS A 222 0.19 15.30 -0.89
CA CYS A 222 0.93 15.97 0.18
C CYS A 222 2.39 16.24 -0.21
N SER A 223 2.86 17.46 -0.01
CA SER A 223 4.23 17.90 -0.32
C SER A 223 5.30 17.03 0.37
N SER A 224 4.99 16.54 1.57
CA SER A 224 5.88 15.67 2.35
C SER A 224 5.93 14.22 1.84
N SER A 225 5.12 13.83 0.86
CA SER A 225 5.15 12.48 0.25
C SER A 225 6.51 12.12 -0.36
N ARG A 226 7.40 13.11 -0.57
CA ARG A 226 8.79 12.91 -1.02
C ARG A 226 9.76 12.52 0.11
N PHE A 227 9.42 12.78 1.38
CA PHE A 227 10.21 12.40 2.56
C PHE A 227 10.04 10.91 2.94
N LEU A 228 9.17 10.19 2.23
CA LEU A 228 8.89 8.76 2.37
C LEU A 228 9.92 7.85 1.66
N ARG A 229 11.21 8.22 1.67
CA ARG A 229 12.29 7.44 1.04
C ARG A 229 12.91 6.48 2.05
N ALA A 230 13.07 5.23 1.61
CA ALA A 230 13.74 4.11 2.25
C ALA A 230 14.83 4.54 3.27
N GLY A 231 14.59 4.24 4.55
CA GLY A 231 15.55 4.43 5.64
C GLY A 231 15.60 5.83 6.30
N GLY A 232 14.83 6.82 5.83
CA GLY A 232 14.82 8.17 6.40
C GLY A 232 13.43 8.59 6.87
N ASN A 233 13.32 8.89 8.16
CA ASN A 233 12.15 9.40 8.89
C ASN A 233 11.19 10.29 8.05
N GLY A 234 10.02 9.73 7.73
CA GLY A 234 8.82 10.40 7.27
C GLY A 234 7.63 9.51 7.65
N ILE A 235 6.61 10.03 8.31
CA ILE A 235 5.48 9.20 8.78
C ILE A 235 4.62 8.77 7.60
N ALA A 236 4.80 7.54 7.14
CA ALA A 236 3.66 6.69 6.84
C ALA A 236 3.77 5.47 7.75
N VAL A 237 2.74 5.17 8.53
CA VAL A 237 2.63 3.82 9.11
C VAL A 237 1.66 3.05 8.25
N TRP A 238 2.24 2.33 7.30
CA TRP A 238 1.56 1.21 6.67
C TRP A 238 1.94 -0.02 7.50
N LYS A 239 1.03 -0.51 8.34
CA LYS A 239 1.13 -1.85 8.92
C LYS A 239 -0.07 -2.63 8.44
N ASP A 240 0.18 -3.47 7.45
CA ASP A 240 -0.75 -4.52 7.05
C ASP A 240 -0.24 -5.80 7.72
N SER A 241 -0.99 -6.29 8.71
CA SER A 241 -0.60 -7.46 9.49
C SER A 241 -1.20 -8.71 8.87
N THR A 242 -0.38 -9.54 8.23
CA THR A 242 -0.73 -10.95 8.05
C THR A 242 0.42 -11.87 8.41
N SER A 243 0.20 -12.57 9.53
CA SER A 243 0.68 -13.90 9.90
C SER A 243 2.18 -14.18 9.88
N THR A 244 2.75 -14.25 11.09
CA THR A 244 3.71 -15.30 11.46
C THR A 244 3.52 -15.71 12.92
N ALA A 245 2.53 -16.58 13.15
CA ALA A 245 2.61 -17.47 14.29
C ALA A 245 3.72 -18.50 14.01
N SER A 246 4.93 -18.22 14.48
CA SER A 246 5.96 -19.22 14.70
C SER A 246 6.27 -19.21 16.20
N ALA A 247 5.38 -19.82 16.98
CA ALA A 247 5.74 -20.27 18.30
C ALA A 247 6.80 -21.36 18.15
N ARG A 248 8.07 -21.02 18.39
CA ARG A 248 9.06 -22.01 18.82
C ARG A 248 9.05 -21.98 20.34
N SER A 249 8.30 -22.90 20.94
CA SER A 249 8.55 -23.35 22.30
C SER A 249 9.88 -24.09 22.31
N THR A 250 10.78 -23.63 23.18
CA THR A 250 11.79 -24.47 23.84
C THR A 250 11.15 -25.66 24.51
#